data_AF-A0A2E9MJ92-F1
#
_entry.id   AF-A0A2E9MJ92-F1
#
_cell.length_a   1.000
_cell.length_b   1.000
_cell.length_c   1.000
_cell.angle_alpha   90.00
_cell.angle_beta   90.00
_cell.angle_gamma   90.00
#
_symmetry.space_group_name_H-M   'P 1'
#
loop_
_entity.id
_entity.type
_entity.pdbx_description
1 polymer ?
#
loop_
_entity_poly.entity_id
_entity_poly.type
_entity_poly.pdbx_seq_one_letter_code
_entity_poly.pdbx_strand_id
1 'polypeptide(L)'
;MLAVDGGTPVRTTPFPKRALFGDQERAAAMALFDHAVESGNPIGYNGAEETAYEQEFASWHGGGMADLVNSGTSALYVALGGLELAP
;
A
#
# COMPACT_ATOMS: atom_id res chain seq x y z
N MET A 1 -29.01 13.26 26.51
CA MET A 1 -27.70 13.90 26.78
C MET A 1 -26.67 13.16 25.96
N LEU A 2 -25.81 13.85 25.21
CA LEU A 2 -24.77 13.16 24.43
C LEU A 2 -23.74 12.57 25.39
N ALA A 3 -23.00 11.55 24.94
CA ALA A 3 -21.93 10.95 25.74
C ALA A 3 -20.87 11.99 26.16
N VAL A 4 -20.57 12.95 25.28
CA VAL A 4 -19.66 14.07 25.56
C VAL A 4 -20.19 15.03 26.63
N ASP A 5 -21.51 15.05 26.85
CA ASP A 5 -22.17 15.88 27.84
C ASP A 5 -22.51 15.11 29.15
N GLY A 6 -22.02 13.87 29.31
CA GLY A 6 -22.29 13.04 30.50
C GLY A 6 -23.47 12.05 30.35
N GLY A 7 -24.03 11.89 29.16
CA GLY A 7 -24.97 10.81 28.85
C GLY A 7 -24.29 9.44 28.69
N THR A 8 -25.07 8.36 28.67
CA THR A 8 -24.54 7.01 28.41
C THR A 8 -24.08 6.87 26.94
N PRO A 9 -22.84 6.42 26.69
CA PRO A 9 -22.37 6.17 25.33
C PRO A 9 -23.20 5.12 24.60
N VAL A 10 -23.54 5.40 23.33
CA VAL A 10 -24.23 4.45 22.43
C VAL A 10 -23.41 3.18 22.21
N ARG A 11 -22.08 3.28 22.31
CA ARG A 11 -21.17 2.14 22.20
C ARG A 11 -20.08 2.26 23.24
N THR A 12 -19.89 1.19 24.01
CA THR A 12 -18.85 1.08 25.05
C THR A 12 -17.67 0.21 24.61
N THR A 13 -17.82 -0.51 23.50
CA THR A 13 -16.74 -1.29 22.88
C THR A 13 -16.05 -0.51 21.77
N PRO A 14 -14.72 -0.60 21.57
CA PRO A 14 -14.03 0.00 20.42
C PRO A 14 -14.45 -0.62 19.08
N PHE A 15 -14.07 0.02 17.97
CA PHE A 15 -14.36 -0.50 16.64
C PHE A 15 -13.37 -1.64 16.39
N PRO A 16 -13.72 -2.62 15.53
CA PRO A 16 -12.75 -3.65 15.18
C PRO A 16 -11.47 -3.00 14.63
N LYS A 17 -10.34 -3.63 14.92
CA LYS A 17 -9.08 -3.25 14.27
C LYS A 17 -9.17 -3.60 12.79
N ARG A 18 -8.43 -2.86 11.96
CA ARG A 18 -8.43 -3.02 10.50
C ARG A 18 -8.03 -4.43 10.02
N ALA A 19 -7.19 -5.14 10.79
CA ALA A 19 -6.75 -6.51 10.49
C ALA A 19 -6.28 -6.73 9.05
N LEU A 20 -5.44 -5.81 8.54
CA LEU A 20 -5.04 -5.76 7.13
C LEU A 20 -4.08 -6.87 6.70
N PHE A 21 -3.33 -7.48 7.63
CA PHE A 21 -2.30 -8.46 7.34
C PHE A 21 -2.69 -9.84 7.88
N GLY A 22 -2.51 -10.87 7.05
CA GLY A 22 -2.65 -12.29 7.39
C GLY A 22 -1.39 -13.09 7.02
N ASP A 23 -1.55 -14.41 6.96
CA ASP A 23 -0.44 -15.33 6.70
C ASP A 23 0.16 -15.16 5.30
N GLN A 24 -0.64 -14.74 4.32
CA GLN A 24 -0.20 -14.51 2.94
C GLN A 24 0.74 -13.30 2.87
N GLU A 25 0.35 -12.15 3.44
CA GLU A 25 1.20 -10.97 3.46
C GLU A 25 2.48 -11.21 4.28
N ARG A 26 2.37 -11.98 5.38
CA ARG A 26 3.54 -12.38 6.16
C ARG A 26 4.50 -13.22 5.31
N ALA A 27 3.99 -14.22 4.58
CA ALA A 27 4.82 -15.08 3.75
C ALA A 27 5.54 -14.30 2.64
N ALA A 28 4.83 -13.40 1.95
CA ALA A 28 5.41 -12.54 0.91
C ALA A 28 6.53 -11.65 1.46
N ALA A 29 6.31 -11.01 2.61
CA ALA A 29 7.32 -10.19 3.26
C ALA A 29 8.55 -11.01 3.68
N MET A 30 8.35 -12.21 4.24
CA MET A 30 9.45 -13.08 4.64
C MET A 30 10.28 -13.56 3.44
N ALA A 31 9.64 -13.88 2.31
CA ALA A 31 10.35 -14.29 1.10
C ALA A 31 11.31 -13.19 0.58
N LEU A 32 10.92 -11.91 0.68
CA LEU A 32 11.81 -10.79 0.36
C LEU A 32 13.04 -10.73 1.27
N PHE A 33 12.86 -10.99 2.57
CA PHE A 33 13.98 -11.03 3.51
C PHE A 33 14.90 -12.22 3.25
N ASP A 34 14.33 -13.41 3.01
CA ASP A 34 15.09 -14.62 2.71
C ASP A 34 15.95 -14.42 1.45
N HIS A 35 15.36 -13.87 0.38
CA HIS A 35 16.09 -13.54 -0.84
C HIS A 35 17.22 -12.51 -0.61
N ALA A 36 16.98 -11.48 0.21
CA ALA A 36 18.00 -10.49 0.53
C ALA A 36 19.17 -11.11 1.32
N VAL A 37 18.88 -12.03 2.24
CA VAL A 37 19.90 -12.78 3.00
C VAL A 37 20.71 -13.70 2.08
N GLU A 38 20.04 -14.44 1.21
CA GLU A 38 20.68 -15.39 0.29
C GLU A 38 21.53 -14.69 -0.77
N SER A 39 21.03 -13.61 -1.36
CA SER A 39 21.72 -12.88 -2.41
C SER A 39 22.77 -11.88 -1.90
N GLY A 40 22.67 -11.45 -0.64
CA GLY A 40 23.48 -10.37 -0.07
C GLY A 40 23.11 -8.98 -0.60
N ASN A 41 22.10 -8.86 -1.46
CA ASN A 41 21.62 -7.59 -2.00
C ASN A 41 20.49 -7.02 -1.13
N PRO A 42 20.36 -5.69 -1.02
CA PRO A 42 19.24 -5.09 -0.31
C PRO A 42 17.92 -5.35 -1.03
N ILE A 43 16.82 -5.32 -0.27
CA ILE A 43 15.47 -5.20 -0.84
C ILE A 43 15.39 -3.82 -1.51
N GLY A 44 15.32 -3.82 -2.84
CA GLY A 44 15.34 -2.62 -3.67
C GLY A 44 14.00 -2.35 -4.36
N TYR A 45 13.95 -1.23 -5.07
CA TYR A 45 12.84 -0.84 -5.95
C TYR A 45 13.00 -1.46 -7.35
N ASN A 46 11.92 -1.47 -8.12
CA ASN A 46 11.81 -2.08 -9.45
C ASN A 46 12.14 -3.58 -9.46
N GLY A 47 11.81 -4.27 -8.37
CA GLY A 47 11.96 -5.72 -8.24
C GLY A 47 10.82 -6.49 -8.91
N ALA A 48 10.96 -7.82 -8.98
CA ALA A 48 9.95 -8.68 -9.59
C ALA A 48 8.57 -8.57 -8.91
N GLU A 49 8.53 -8.46 -7.59
CA GLU A 49 7.27 -8.30 -6.82
C GLU A 49 6.55 -6.98 -7.14
N GLU A 50 7.31 -5.90 -7.33
CA GLU A 50 6.77 -4.59 -7.71
C GLU A 50 6.20 -4.63 -9.13
N THR A 51 6.96 -5.19 -10.08
CA THR A 51 6.51 -5.38 -11.47
C THR A 51 5.25 -6.24 -11.53
N ALA A 52 5.17 -7.32 -10.75
CA ALA A 52 3.99 -8.19 -10.69
C ALA A 52 2.77 -7.43 -10.16
N TYR A 53 2.94 -6.67 -9.07
CA TYR A 53 1.85 -5.86 -8.52
C TYR A 53 1.35 -4.82 -9.53
N GLU A 54 2.24 -4.10 -10.22
CA GLU A 54 1.85 -3.10 -11.22
C GLU A 54 1.00 -3.70 -12.35
N GLN A 55 1.40 -4.87 -12.85
CA GLN A 55 0.67 -5.59 -13.89
C GLN A 55 -0.72 -6.02 -13.41
N GLU A 56 -0.80 -6.61 -12.21
CA GLU A 56 -2.07 -7.03 -11.61
C GLU A 56 -2.98 -5.85 -11.31
N PHE A 57 -2.41 -4.75 -10.80
CA PHE A 57 -3.13 -3.53 -10.47
C PHE A 57 -3.69 -2.83 -11.71
N ALA A 58 -2.89 -2.74 -12.78
CA ALA A 58 -3.34 -2.21 -14.06
C ALA A 58 -4.45 -3.11 -14.66
N SER A 59 -4.27 -4.43 -14.64
CA SER A 59 -5.27 -5.39 -15.09
C SER A 59 -6.59 -5.25 -14.32
N TRP A 60 -6.53 -5.11 -13.00
CA TRP A 60 -7.70 -4.92 -12.14
C TRP A 60 -8.48 -3.64 -12.48
N HIS A 61 -7.81 -2.57 -12.93
CA HIS A 61 -8.43 -1.32 -13.39
C HIS A 61 -8.95 -1.36 -14.84
N GLY A 62 -8.83 -2.49 -15.55
CA GLY A 62 -9.25 -2.64 -16.94
C GLY A 62 -8.12 -2.51 -17.97
N GLY A 63 -6.87 -2.63 -17.55
CA GLY A 63 -5.67 -2.56 -18.39
C GLY A 63 -4.97 -1.19 -18.30
N GLY A 64 -3.91 -1.04 -19.09
CA GLY A 64 -3.05 0.16 -19.10
C GLY A 64 -1.69 -0.08 -18.47
N MET A 65 -1.10 0.97 -17.94
CA MET A 65 0.20 0.95 -17.26
C MET A 65 0.03 1.44 -15.82
N ALA A 66 0.84 0.93 -14.91
CA ALA A 66 0.94 1.38 -13.54
C ALA A 66 2.42 1.48 -13.16
N ASP A 67 2.73 2.43 -12.28
CA ASP A 67 4.06 2.65 -11.71
C ASP A 67 3.89 2.82 -10.20
N LEU A 68 4.56 1.96 -9.43
CA LEU A 68 4.39 1.87 -7.99
C LEU A 68 5.28 2.91 -7.30
N VAL A 69 4.68 3.70 -6.41
CA VAL A 69 5.41 4.73 -5.66
C VAL A 69 5.12 4.61 -4.17
N ASN A 70 5.99 5.20 -3.37
CA ASN A 70 5.97 5.04 -1.91
C ASN A 70 4.72 5.60 -1.20
N SER A 71 3.91 6.45 -1.86
CA SER A 71 2.68 6.98 -1.28
C SER A 71 1.73 7.53 -2.34
N GLY A 72 0.43 7.65 -1.98
CA GLY A 72 -0.55 8.32 -2.83
C GLY A 72 -0.23 9.80 -3.10
N THR A 73 0.43 10.48 -2.15
CA THR A 73 0.89 11.86 -2.37
C THR A 73 1.95 11.92 -3.47
N SER A 74 2.94 11.03 -3.43
CA SER A 74 3.97 10.91 -4.46
C SER A 74 3.36 10.57 -5.82
N ALA A 75 2.33 9.71 -5.85
CA ALA A 75 1.63 9.35 -7.09
C ALA A 75 1.04 10.59 -7.77
N LEU A 76 0.44 11.50 -6.99
CA LEU A 76 -0.06 12.77 -7.52
C LEU A 76 1.06 13.66 -8.05
N TYR A 77 2.17 13.80 -7.31
CA TYR A 77 3.31 14.61 -7.76
C TYR A 77 3.95 14.07 -9.04
N VAL A 78 4.17 12.76 -9.13
CA VAL A 78 4.73 12.11 -10.32
C VAL A 78 3.78 12.23 -11.50
N ALA A 79 2.48 11.96 -11.29
CA ALA A 79 1.48 12.08 -12.35
C ALA A 79 1.40 13.51 -12.89
N LEU A 80 1.34 14.53 -12.03
CA LEU A 80 1.32 15.93 -12.45
C LEU A 80 2.64 16.36 -13.11
N GLY A 81 3.77 15.93 -12.54
CA GLY A 81 5.09 16.21 -13.09
C GLY A 81 5.28 15.64 -14.50
N GLY A 82 4.79 14.43 -14.74
CA GLY A 82 4.87 13.77 -16.05
C GLY A 82 3.98 14.37 -17.13
N LEU A 83 3.04 15.26 -16.79
CA LEU A 83 2.24 16.00 -17.78
C LEU A 83 2.98 17.20 -18.38
N GLU A 84 4.09 17.64 -17.78
CA GLU A 84 4.90 18.78 -18.24
C GLU A 84 4.07 20.05 -18.56
N LEU A 85 3.07 20.35 -17.72
CA LEU A 85 2.16 21.48 -17.93
C LEU A 85 2.90 22.83 -17.81
N ALA A 86 2.53 23.78 -18.68
CA ALA A 86 3.03 25.15 -18.58
C ALA A 86 2.45 25.87 -17.33
N PRO A 87 3.17 26.88 -16.79
CA PRO A 87 2.70 27.67 -15.64
C PRO A 87 1.37 28.38 -15.86
#